data_AF-A0A2S9IM54-F1
#
_entry.id   AF-A0A2S9IM54-F1
#
_cell.length_a   1.000
_cell.length_b   1.000
_cell.length_c   1.000
_cell.angle_alpha   90.00
_cell.angle_beta   90.00
_cell.angle_gamma   90.00
#
_symmetry.space_group_name_H-M   'P 1'
#
loop_
_entity.id
_entity.type
_entity.pdbx_description
1 polymer ?
#
loop_
_entity_poly.entity_id
_entity_poly.type
_entity_poly.pdbx_seq_one_letter_code
_entity_poly.pdbx_strand_id
1 'polypeptide(L)'
;MKQQAYSLVASVFAAMLVAAPATAQTMNKVVGTWRMVSAHIDPQGRNAPAYGPNPHGWLVFTEDLTFVEVLTDPRVPKFASDVRGQGTDEENRAAVAGSMGFFGRYTVDENGEFSGNRVEGSTFPNWVGSERTREELRMVVDGDQMIENFRRPEGTDIRIVWERVK
;
A
#
# COMPACT_ATOMS: atom_id res chain seq x y z
N MET A 1 72.57 -33.64 34.04
CA MET A 1 71.34 -32.86 34.26
C MET A 1 71.23 -31.84 33.12
N LYS A 2 70.32 -32.06 32.15
CA LYS A 2 70.11 -31.17 30.99
C LYS A 2 68.82 -30.39 31.22
N GLN A 3 68.89 -29.06 31.23
CA GLN A 3 67.74 -28.15 31.30
C GLN A 3 67.30 -27.83 29.87
N GLN A 4 66.05 -28.18 29.51
CA GLN A 4 65.41 -27.72 28.27
C GLN A 4 64.55 -26.50 28.61
N ALA A 5 64.85 -25.37 27.97
CA ALA A 5 64.02 -24.17 28.02
C ALA A 5 62.95 -24.26 26.92
N TYR A 6 61.69 -24.19 27.30
CA TYR A 6 60.57 -24.03 26.38
C TYR A 6 60.34 -22.53 26.13
N SER A 7 60.58 -22.08 24.90
CA SER A 7 60.20 -20.72 24.48
C SER A 7 58.72 -20.70 24.11
N LEU A 8 57.96 -19.86 24.82
CA LEU A 8 56.53 -19.61 24.58
C LEU A 8 56.39 -18.71 23.33
N VAL A 9 55.75 -19.21 22.26
CA VAL A 9 55.36 -18.39 21.10
C VAL A 9 53.97 -17.83 21.39
N ALA A 10 53.87 -16.52 21.61
CA ALA A 10 52.60 -15.82 21.73
C ALA A 10 52.11 -15.41 20.33
N SER A 11 51.10 -16.09 19.81
CA SER A 11 50.42 -15.71 18.56
C SER A 11 49.37 -14.64 18.85
N VAL A 12 49.57 -13.44 18.31
CA VAL A 12 48.58 -12.36 18.33
C VAL A 12 47.60 -12.59 17.16
N PHE A 13 46.37 -13.00 17.47
CA PHE A 13 45.27 -13.00 16.50
C PHE A 13 44.71 -11.58 16.37
N ALA A 14 45.01 -10.91 15.27
CA ALA A 14 44.35 -9.66 14.91
C ALA A 14 42.96 -9.98 14.33
N ALA A 15 41.90 -9.62 15.05
CA ALA A 15 40.53 -9.70 14.56
C ALA A 15 40.30 -8.60 13.50
N MET A 16 40.20 -8.98 12.23
CA MET A 16 39.70 -8.08 11.19
C MET A 16 38.18 -7.94 11.35
N LEU A 17 37.71 -6.74 11.74
CA LEU A 17 36.30 -6.39 11.60
C LEU A 17 35.99 -6.26 10.10
N VAL A 18 35.29 -7.24 9.55
CA VAL A 18 34.64 -7.11 8.24
C VAL A 18 33.41 -6.22 8.46
N ALA A 19 33.51 -4.95 8.08
CA ALA A 19 32.35 -4.08 8.00
C ALA A 19 31.44 -4.60 6.88
N ALA A 20 30.27 -5.14 7.25
CA ALA A 20 29.25 -5.47 6.27
C ALA A 20 28.77 -4.17 5.58
N PRO A 21 28.49 -4.19 4.27
CA PRO A 21 27.92 -3.02 3.60
C PRO A 21 26.58 -2.71 4.27
N ALA A 22 26.46 -1.51 4.84
CA ALA A 22 25.19 -0.98 5.27
C ALA A 22 24.32 -0.84 4.03
N THR A 23 23.30 -1.68 3.88
CA THR A 23 22.25 -1.45 2.89
C THR A 23 21.59 -0.13 3.27
N ALA A 24 21.84 0.93 2.48
CA ALA A 24 21.08 2.16 2.61
C ALA A 24 19.61 1.78 2.46
N GLN A 25 18.83 1.91 3.54
CA GLN A 25 17.40 1.68 3.47
C GLN A 25 16.86 2.74 2.51
N THR A 26 16.41 2.32 1.33
CA THR A 26 15.82 3.22 0.35
C THR A 26 14.74 4.01 1.07
N MET A 27 14.85 5.35 1.03
CA MET A 27 13.82 6.22 1.58
C MET A 27 12.47 5.76 1.03
N ASN A 28 11.43 5.72 1.85
CA ASN A 28 10.11 5.31 1.39
C ASN A 28 9.13 6.42 1.69
N LYS A 29 8.79 7.22 0.67
CA LYS A 29 7.94 8.40 0.84
C LYS A 29 6.48 8.03 1.11
N VAL A 30 6.05 6.85 0.64
CA VAL A 30 4.65 6.41 0.74
C VAL A 30 4.33 5.64 2.01
N VAL A 31 5.33 5.11 2.72
CA VAL A 31 5.12 4.39 3.98
C VAL A 31 4.27 5.20 4.97
N GLY A 32 3.35 4.52 5.66
CA GLY A 32 2.44 5.11 6.63
C GLY A 32 0.97 4.84 6.32
N THR A 33 0.11 5.44 7.14
CA THR A 33 -1.35 5.36 7.00
C THR A 33 -1.88 6.65 6.40
N TRP A 34 -2.74 6.50 5.40
CA TRP A 34 -3.33 7.58 4.63
C TRP A 34 -4.84 7.48 4.70
N ARG A 35 -5.51 8.57 5.08
CA ARG A 35 -6.96 8.69 5.13
C ARG A 35 -7.48 9.34 3.85
N MET A 36 -8.50 8.74 3.25
CA MET A 36 -9.15 9.29 2.07
C MET A 36 -9.86 10.61 2.43
N VAL A 37 -9.57 11.66 1.68
CA VAL A 37 -10.22 12.98 1.76
C VAL A 37 -11.30 13.10 0.68
N SER A 38 -11.00 12.65 -0.53
CA SER A 38 -11.96 12.63 -1.64
C SER A 38 -11.59 11.58 -2.67
N ALA A 39 -12.58 11.05 -3.38
CA ALA A 39 -12.40 10.14 -4.50
C ALA A 39 -13.37 10.49 -5.62
N HIS A 40 -12.83 10.74 -6.80
CA HIS A 40 -13.61 11.05 -7.99
C HIS A 40 -13.33 10.03 -9.07
N ILE A 41 -14.39 9.59 -9.74
CA ILE A 41 -14.34 8.77 -10.94
C ILE A 41 -14.80 9.62 -12.11
N ASP A 42 -14.04 9.60 -13.19
CA ASP A 42 -14.35 10.36 -14.39
C ASP A 42 -14.74 9.47 -15.57
N PRO A 43 -15.97 8.91 -15.57
CA PRO A 43 -16.48 8.22 -16.74
C PRO A 43 -16.95 9.27 -17.75
N GLN A 44 -16.12 9.51 -18.77
CA GLN A 44 -16.40 10.41 -19.90
C GLN A 44 -16.54 11.90 -19.53
N GLY A 45 -15.71 12.42 -18.62
CA GLY A 45 -15.69 13.85 -18.27
C GLY A 45 -16.73 14.28 -17.22
N ARG A 46 -17.43 13.32 -16.58
CA ARG A 46 -18.48 13.56 -15.58
C ARG A 46 -17.96 13.85 -14.17
N ASN A 47 -16.72 13.47 -13.85
CA ASN A 47 -16.07 13.70 -12.54
C ASN A 47 -17.00 13.49 -11.32
N ALA A 48 -17.56 12.29 -11.18
CA ALA A 48 -18.53 11.96 -10.14
C ALA A 48 -17.85 11.52 -8.83
N PRO A 49 -18.38 11.88 -7.65
CA PRO A 49 -17.87 11.37 -6.37
C PRO A 49 -18.07 9.86 -6.26
N ALA A 50 -16.98 9.09 -6.20
CA ALA A 50 -17.03 7.63 -6.26
C ALA A 50 -17.66 7.01 -5.00
N TYR A 51 -17.46 7.62 -3.83
CA TYR A 51 -17.95 7.14 -2.52
C TYR A 51 -18.72 8.23 -1.77
N GLY A 52 -19.35 9.15 -2.51
CA GLY A 52 -20.10 10.27 -1.96
C GLY A 52 -19.23 11.44 -1.47
N PRO A 53 -19.86 12.45 -0.84
CA PRO A 53 -19.19 13.70 -0.48
C PRO A 53 -18.26 13.58 0.74
N ASN A 54 -18.46 12.58 1.59
CA ASN A 54 -17.68 12.35 2.80
C ASN A 54 -17.23 10.88 2.83
N PRO A 55 -16.30 10.47 1.95
CA PRO A 55 -15.98 9.07 1.80
C PRO A 55 -15.11 8.59 2.98
N HIS A 56 -15.23 7.31 3.34
CA HIS A 56 -14.42 6.72 4.41
C HIS A 56 -13.43 5.73 3.80
N GLY A 57 -12.15 5.84 4.13
CA GLY A 57 -11.19 4.82 3.72
C GLY A 57 -9.76 5.09 4.15
N TRP A 58 -8.99 4.00 4.19
CA TRP A 58 -7.57 4.01 4.50
C TRP A 58 -6.78 3.30 3.40
N LEU A 59 -5.63 3.89 3.08
CA LEU A 59 -4.55 3.26 2.35
C LEU A 59 -3.35 3.18 3.29
N VAL A 60 -2.86 1.97 3.53
CA VAL A 60 -1.73 1.74 4.43
C VAL A 60 -0.60 1.14 3.62
N PHE A 61 0.58 1.74 3.69
CA PHE A 61 1.83 1.21 3.18
C PHE A 61 2.74 0.85 4.36
N THR A 62 3.17 -0.39 4.42
CA THR A 62 4.06 -0.88 5.50
C THR A 62 5.52 -0.86 5.06
N GLU A 63 6.45 -0.87 6.02
CA GLU A 63 7.90 -0.87 5.74
C GLU A 63 8.37 -2.12 5.00
N ASP A 64 7.71 -3.26 5.20
CA ASP A 64 8.00 -4.54 4.53
C ASP A 64 7.38 -4.65 3.13
N LEU A 65 6.99 -3.52 2.53
CA LEU A 65 6.49 -3.40 1.17
C LEU A 65 5.15 -4.11 0.91
N THR A 66 4.26 -4.10 1.90
CA THR A 66 2.85 -4.52 1.75
C THR A 66 1.92 -3.32 1.82
N PHE A 67 0.77 -3.45 1.18
CA PHE A 67 -0.27 -2.42 1.28
C PHE A 67 -1.65 -3.03 1.46
N VAL A 68 -2.53 -2.25 2.09
CA VAL A 68 -3.97 -2.50 2.13
C VAL A 68 -4.71 -1.21 1.86
N GLU A 69 -5.75 -1.30 1.05
CA GLU A 69 -6.65 -0.21 0.72
C GLU A 69 -8.09 -0.65 0.97
N VAL A 70 -8.83 0.14 1.74
CA VAL A 70 -10.26 -0.08 2.00
C VAL A 70 -10.99 1.23 1.87
N LEU A 71 -11.96 1.27 0.96
CA LEU A 71 -12.79 2.42 0.61
C LEU A 71 -14.26 2.06 0.85
N THR A 72 -15.02 2.97 1.43
CA THR A 72 -16.43 2.79 1.73
C THR A 72 -17.21 4.09 1.57
N ASP A 73 -18.41 3.97 0.99
CA ASP A 73 -19.41 5.03 1.00
C ASP A 73 -20.27 4.90 2.28
N PRO A 74 -20.21 5.85 3.22
CA PRO A 74 -20.96 5.76 4.47
C PRO A 74 -22.47 5.92 4.29
N ARG A 75 -22.95 6.23 3.08
CA ARG A 75 -24.39 6.30 2.76
C ARG A 75 -25.00 4.93 2.50
N VAL A 76 -24.18 3.88 2.31
CA VAL A 76 -24.68 2.51 2.19
C VAL A 76 -25.42 2.13 3.47
N PRO A 77 -26.71 1.72 3.39
CA PRO A 77 -27.48 1.33 4.58
C PRO A 77 -26.88 0.11 5.27
N LYS A 78 -27.14 0.00 6.57
CA LYS A 78 -26.86 -1.24 7.31
C LYS A 78 -27.77 -2.35 6.81
N PHE A 79 -27.26 -3.57 6.89
CA PHE A 79 -28.07 -4.78 6.71
C PHE A 79 -29.14 -4.86 7.81
N ALA A 80 -30.30 -5.40 7.48
CA ALA A 80 -31.35 -5.71 8.45
C ALA A 80 -30.97 -6.90 9.36
N SER A 81 -30.16 -7.83 8.85
CA SER A 81 -29.64 -8.98 9.59
C SER A 81 -28.27 -8.67 10.19
N ASP A 82 -28.08 -9.04 11.46
CA ASP A 82 -26.77 -9.01 12.13
C ASP A 82 -25.90 -10.24 11.82
N VAL A 83 -26.40 -11.19 11.02
CA VAL A 83 -25.65 -12.38 10.62
C VAL A 83 -24.91 -12.13 9.32
N ARG A 84 -23.57 -12.10 9.39
CA ARG A 84 -22.71 -11.88 8.23
C ARG A 84 -23.01 -12.88 7.11
N GLY A 85 -23.23 -12.36 5.91
CA GLY A 85 -23.53 -13.17 4.71
C GLY A 85 -25.02 -13.53 4.54
N GLN A 86 -25.89 -13.11 5.45
CA GLN A 86 -27.35 -13.32 5.36
C GLN A 86 -28.10 -12.04 4.96
N GLY A 87 -27.40 -11.11 4.29
CA GLY A 87 -28.04 -9.96 3.66
C GLY A 87 -28.89 -10.37 2.47
N THR A 88 -29.90 -9.58 2.16
CA THR A 88 -30.64 -9.70 0.90
C THR A 88 -29.74 -9.38 -0.30
N ASP A 89 -30.14 -9.81 -1.49
CA ASP A 89 -29.41 -9.51 -2.73
C ASP A 89 -29.24 -7.99 -2.96
N GLU A 90 -30.22 -7.20 -2.55
CA GLU A 90 -30.17 -5.74 -2.66
C GLU A 90 -29.13 -5.14 -1.71
N GLU A 91 -29.15 -5.54 -0.44
CA GLU A 91 -28.18 -5.06 0.55
C GLU A 91 -26.75 -5.50 0.20
N ASN A 92 -26.56 -6.76 -0.22
CA ASN A 92 -25.25 -7.26 -0.64
C ASN A 92 -24.72 -6.50 -1.86
N ARG A 93 -25.57 -6.22 -2.85
CA ARG A 93 -25.19 -5.43 -4.03
C ARG A 93 -24.82 -4.00 -3.64
N ALA A 94 -25.59 -3.36 -2.77
CA ALA A 94 -25.29 -2.01 -2.30
C ALA A 94 -23.96 -1.96 -1.53
N ALA A 95 -23.72 -2.93 -0.65
CA ALA A 95 -22.47 -3.04 0.12
C ALA A 95 -21.25 -3.26 -0.79
N VAL A 96 -21.34 -4.16 -1.77
CA VAL A 96 -20.25 -4.42 -2.71
C VAL A 96 -20.03 -3.24 -3.67
N ALA A 97 -21.10 -2.61 -4.16
CA ALA A 97 -20.97 -1.47 -5.08
C ALA A 97 -20.45 -0.21 -4.38
N GLY A 98 -20.78 -0.01 -3.10
CA GLY A 98 -20.36 1.12 -2.29
C GLY A 98 -19.06 0.90 -1.53
N SER A 99 -18.34 -0.19 -1.77
CA SER A 99 -17.05 -0.45 -1.12
C SER A 99 -16.03 -1.08 -2.06
N MET A 100 -14.76 -0.90 -1.74
CA MET A 100 -13.65 -1.54 -2.42
C MET A 100 -12.57 -1.86 -1.39
N GLY A 101 -12.15 -3.11 -1.31
CA GLY A 101 -11.09 -3.54 -0.40
C GLY A 101 -10.11 -4.41 -1.14
N PHE A 102 -8.82 -4.09 -1.10
CA PHE A 102 -7.78 -4.91 -1.72
C PHE A 102 -6.44 -4.70 -1.04
N PHE A 103 -5.55 -5.67 -1.21
CA PHE A 103 -4.22 -5.65 -0.60
C PHE A 103 -3.22 -6.39 -1.48
N GLY A 104 -1.94 -6.19 -1.17
CA GLY A 104 -0.85 -6.93 -1.79
C GLY A 104 0.50 -6.30 -1.54
N ARG A 105 1.36 -6.33 -2.56
CA ARG A 105 2.72 -5.81 -2.50
C ARG A 105 2.84 -4.51 -3.29
N TYR A 106 3.72 -3.62 -2.86
CA TYR A 106 4.08 -2.44 -3.62
C TYR A 106 5.58 -2.32 -3.77
N THR A 107 6.02 -1.46 -4.68
CA THR A 107 7.42 -1.15 -4.92
C THR A 107 7.65 0.35 -4.87
N VAL A 108 8.88 0.74 -4.54
CA VAL A 108 9.37 2.12 -4.65
C VAL A 108 10.61 2.16 -5.54
N ASP A 109 10.88 3.31 -6.15
CA ASP A 109 12.13 3.54 -6.90
C ASP A 109 13.29 3.96 -5.99
N GLU A 110 14.45 4.26 -6.59
CA GLU A 110 15.65 4.73 -5.89
C GLU A 110 15.47 6.04 -5.11
N ASN A 111 14.46 6.85 -5.48
CA ASN A 111 14.11 8.10 -4.82
C ASN A 111 13.04 7.90 -3.73
N GLY A 112 12.56 6.67 -3.55
CA GLY A 112 11.54 6.33 -2.57
C GLY A 112 10.11 6.61 -3.00
N GLU A 113 9.89 6.85 -4.28
CA GLU A 113 8.58 7.13 -4.84
C GLU A 113 7.89 5.84 -5.24
N PHE A 114 6.56 5.76 -5.06
CA PHE A 114 5.77 4.61 -5.49
C PHE A 114 6.06 4.27 -6.95
N SER A 115 6.43 3.02 -7.24
CA SER A 115 6.77 2.57 -8.60
C SER A 115 5.79 1.53 -9.17
N GLY A 116 4.95 0.94 -8.33
CA GLY A 116 3.93 0.00 -8.77
C GLY A 116 3.36 -0.84 -7.64
N ASN A 117 2.38 -1.67 -7.97
CA ASN A 117 1.83 -2.67 -7.06
C ASN A 117 1.45 -3.97 -7.75
N ARG A 118 1.29 -5.02 -6.94
CA ARG A 118 0.68 -6.30 -7.30
C ARG A 118 -0.44 -6.60 -6.33
N VAL A 119 -1.64 -6.86 -6.85
CA VAL A 119 -2.81 -7.19 -6.04
C VAL A 119 -2.81 -8.68 -5.71
N GLU A 120 -2.90 -9.01 -4.43
CA GLU A 120 -2.94 -10.39 -3.93
C GLU A 120 -4.36 -10.82 -3.52
N GLY A 121 -5.18 -9.88 -3.03
CA GLY A 121 -6.57 -10.11 -2.67
C GLY A 121 -7.43 -8.88 -2.91
N SER A 122 -8.70 -9.08 -3.26
CA SER A 122 -9.63 -8.00 -3.58
C SER A 122 -11.10 -8.42 -3.39
N THR A 123 -11.95 -7.49 -2.94
CA THR A 123 -13.40 -7.63 -2.94
C THR A 123 -13.99 -7.56 -4.35
N PHE A 124 -13.22 -7.05 -5.33
CA PHE A 124 -13.47 -7.20 -6.76
C PHE A 124 -12.48 -8.23 -7.34
N PRO A 125 -12.86 -9.51 -7.46
CA PRO A 125 -11.93 -10.61 -7.74
C PRO A 125 -11.14 -10.46 -9.04
N ASN A 126 -11.68 -9.73 -10.02
CA ASN A 126 -11.03 -9.52 -11.32
C ASN A 126 -9.69 -8.79 -11.22
N TRP A 127 -9.41 -8.10 -10.11
CA TRP A 127 -8.13 -7.44 -9.88
C TRP A 127 -7.05 -8.37 -9.31
N VAL A 128 -7.40 -9.54 -8.77
CA VAL A 128 -6.41 -10.44 -8.16
C VAL A 128 -5.37 -10.87 -9.19
N GLY A 129 -4.09 -10.70 -8.86
CA GLY A 129 -2.95 -10.98 -9.73
C GLY A 129 -2.59 -9.86 -10.71
N SER A 130 -3.34 -8.75 -10.72
CA SER A 130 -3.01 -7.58 -11.53
C SER A 130 -1.71 -6.93 -11.03
N GLU A 131 -0.86 -6.55 -11.98
CA GLU A 131 0.33 -5.72 -11.75
C GLU A 131 0.07 -4.35 -12.36
N ARG A 132 0.42 -3.29 -11.62
CA ARG A 132 0.24 -1.92 -12.08
C ARG A 132 1.54 -1.18 -11.93
N THR A 133 1.93 -0.51 -12.99
CA THR A 133 3.11 0.36 -13.05
C THR A 133 2.70 1.82 -12.80
N ARG A 134 3.67 2.73 -12.81
CA ARG A 134 3.42 4.18 -12.77
C ARG A 134 2.56 4.71 -13.92
N GLU A 135 2.50 3.99 -15.03
CA GLU A 135 1.67 4.38 -16.18
C GLU A 135 0.18 4.23 -15.87
N GLU A 136 -0.18 3.18 -15.12
CA GLU A 136 -1.55 2.87 -14.76
C GLU A 136 -1.93 3.50 -13.42
N LEU A 137 -1.02 3.44 -12.43
CA LEU A 137 -1.25 3.86 -11.04
C LEU A 137 -0.12 4.77 -10.57
N ARG A 138 -0.43 6.07 -10.44
CA ARG A 138 0.52 7.07 -9.98
C ARG A 138 0.13 7.62 -8.62
N MET A 139 1.02 7.46 -7.64
CA MET A 139 0.88 8.04 -6.31
C MET A 139 1.98 9.06 -6.05
N VAL A 140 1.61 10.30 -5.78
CA VAL A 140 2.56 11.39 -5.47
C VAL A 140 2.33 11.86 -4.06
N VAL A 141 3.41 11.85 -3.27
CA VAL A 141 3.42 12.36 -1.90
C VAL A 141 4.02 13.76 -1.89
N ASP A 142 3.32 14.69 -1.25
CA ASP A 142 3.80 16.02 -0.90
C ASP A 142 3.48 16.29 0.59
N GLY A 143 4.49 16.10 1.44
CA GLY A 143 4.34 16.17 2.90
C GLY A 143 3.30 15.19 3.46
N ASP A 144 2.22 15.76 4.01
CA ASP A 144 1.09 15.04 4.60
C ASP A 144 -0.04 14.78 3.58
N GLN A 145 0.12 15.14 2.30
CA GLN A 145 -0.86 14.85 1.26
C GLN A 145 -0.32 13.82 0.26
N MET A 146 -1.20 12.94 -0.20
CA MET A 146 -0.94 12.08 -1.35
C MET A 146 -2.05 12.23 -2.39
N ILE A 147 -1.65 12.30 -3.66
CA ILE A 147 -2.56 12.26 -4.80
C ILE A 147 -2.34 10.93 -5.52
N GLU A 148 -3.39 10.14 -5.59
CA GLU A 148 -3.47 8.93 -6.39
C GLU A 148 -4.22 9.22 -7.69
N ASN A 149 -3.66 8.80 -8.81
CA ASN A 149 -4.35 8.76 -10.09
C ASN A 149 -4.25 7.35 -10.65
N PHE A 150 -5.39 6.74 -10.92
CA PHE A 150 -5.48 5.42 -11.51
C PHE A 150 -6.25 5.50 -12.83
N ARG A 151 -5.64 5.03 -13.90
CA ARG A 151 -6.29 4.89 -15.21
C ARG A 151 -6.64 3.43 -15.43
N ARG A 152 -7.92 3.15 -15.61
CA ARG A 152 -8.37 1.80 -15.95
C ARG A 152 -8.12 1.50 -17.44
N PRO A 153 -7.99 0.22 -17.84
CA PRO A 153 -7.79 -0.17 -19.23
C PRO A 153 -8.86 0.37 -20.18
N GLU A 154 -10.11 0.51 -19.73
CA GLU A 154 -11.21 1.08 -20.50
C GLU A 154 -11.20 2.61 -20.60
N GLY A 155 -10.18 3.28 -20.05
CA GLY A 155 -9.97 4.73 -20.15
C GLY A 155 -10.67 5.57 -19.09
N THR A 156 -11.30 4.96 -18.08
CA THR A 156 -11.86 5.71 -16.95
C THR A 156 -10.75 6.15 -16.01
N ASP A 157 -10.71 7.44 -15.69
CA ASP A 157 -9.78 8.01 -14.72
C ASP A 157 -10.37 8.05 -13.32
N ILE A 158 -9.55 7.73 -12.35
CA ILE A 158 -9.87 7.83 -10.93
C ILE A 158 -8.82 8.71 -10.28
N ARG A 159 -9.27 9.66 -9.48
CA ARG A 159 -8.41 10.52 -8.68
C ARG A 159 -8.83 10.46 -7.22
N ILE A 160 -7.89 10.10 -6.35
CA ILE A 160 -8.09 10.07 -4.90
C ILE A 160 -7.11 11.03 -4.24
N VAL A 161 -7.62 11.84 -3.33
CA VAL A 161 -6.81 12.70 -2.46
C VAL A 161 -6.79 12.08 -1.08
N TRP A 162 -5.59 11.96 -0.55
CA TRP A 162 -5.29 11.31 0.71
C TRP A 162 -4.55 12.27 1.64
N GLU A 163 -4.77 12.11 2.94
CA GLU A 163 -4.07 12.83 4.01
C GLU A 163 -3.41 11.84 4.96
N ARG A 164 -2.16 12.10 5.35
CA ARG A 164 -1.42 11.25 6.29
C ARG A 164 -2.07 11.30 7.67
N VAL A 165 -2.26 10.13 8.28
CA VAL A 165 -2.70 10.01 9.67
C VAL A 165 -1.51 10.29 10.59
N LYS A 166 -1.75 11.10 11.64
CA LYS A 166 -0.76 11.50 12.65
C LYS A 166 -0.88 10.66 13.91
#